data_AF-A0A522E7Y3-F1
#
_entry.id   AF-A0A522E7Y3-F1
#
_cell.length_a   1.000
_cell.length_b   1.000
_cell.length_c   1.000
_cell.angle_alpha   90.00
_cell.angle_beta   90.00
_cell.angle_gamma   90.00
#
_symmetry.space_group_name_H-M   'P 1'
#
loop_
_entity.id
_entity.type
_entity.pdbx_description
1 polymer ?
#
loop_
_entity_poly.entity_id
_entity_poly.type
_entity_poly.pdbx_seq_one_letter_code
_entity_poly.pdbx_strand_id
1 'polypeptide(L)'
;MTSSKFTHMHFRFLFTAAFLLVACLYTYAQSVLPEYGQLTKEEIEMKECSFDREAEAVIIFDDAETDYDDDYRMITKRRIRIKILNEKGIARANVVIPFYSGDDFETIRNVQAVTYAIDASGSYKVIDLERKSVYTEKRDKYYSFIKFAMPAVKAGCIIEYRYESIIKYYRSYF
;
A
#
# COMPACT_ATOMS: atom_id res chain seq x y z
N MET A 1 51.41 -7.97 -38.50
CA MET A 1 50.41 -8.99 -38.10
C MET A 1 49.65 -8.57 -36.83
N THR A 2 49.20 -7.30 -36.78
CA THR A 2 48.65 -6.64 -35.55
C THR A 2 47.31 -5.92 -35.79
N SER A 3 46.91 -5.70 -37.06
CA SER A 3 45.71 -4.92 -37.41
C SER A 3 44.38 -5.68 -37.20
N SER A 4 44.33 -6.99 -37.48
CA SER A 4 43.11 -7.82 -37.36
C SER A 4 42.63 -8.06 -35.92
N LYS A 5 43.56 -8.17 -34.95
CA LYS A 5 43.19 -8.35 -33.53
C LYS A 5 42.54 -7.09 -32.93
N PHE A 6 42.92 -5.92 -33.42
CA PHE A 6 42.41 -4.63 -32.96
C PHE A 6 40.94 -4.44 -33.38
N THR A 7 40.61 -4.78 -34.63
CA THR A 7 39.23 -4.71 -35.17
C THR A 7 38.28 -5.70 -34.47
N HIS A 8 38.73 -6.92 -34.16
CA HIS A 8 37.93 -7.88 -33.40
C HIS A 8 37.66 -7.44 -31.96
N MET A 9 38.60 -6.72 -31.33
CA MET A 9 38.43 -6.20 -29.97
C MET A 9 37.38 -5.08 -29.92
N HIS A 10 37.37 -4.18 -30.90
CA HIS A 10 36.31 -3.16 -31.03
C HIS A 10 34.94 -3.75 -31.35
N PHE A 11 34.89 -4.79 -32.20
CA PHE A 11 33.62 -5.46 -32.53
C PHE A 11 33.03 -6.21 -31.32
N ARG A 12 33.87 -6.88 -30.52
CA ARG A 12 33.44 -7.52 -29.26
C ARG A 12 32.94 -6.48 -28.26
N PHE A 13 33.64 -5.36 -28.13
CA PHE A 13 33.26 -4.26 -27.25
C PHE A 13 31.90 -3.66 -27.64
N LEU A 14 31.68 -3.39 -28.93
CA LEU A 14 30.40 -2.92 -29.47
C LEU A 14 29.26 -3.92 -29.23
N PHE A 15 29.52 -5.22 -29.38
CA PHE A 15 28.53 -6.25 -29.16
C PHE A 15 28.14 -6.38 -27.67
N THR A 16 29.11 -6.33 -26.75
CA THR A 16 28.83 -6.26 -25.30
C THR A 16 28.09 -4.99 -24.91
N ALA A 17 28.45 -3.84 -25.50
CA ALA A 17 27.78 -2.58 -25.23
C ALA A 17 26.31 -2.61 -25.71
N ALA A 18 26.05 -3.16 -26.89
CA ALA A 18 24.69 -3.34 -27.41
C ALA A 18 23.86 -4.31 -26.54
N PHE A 19 24.45 -5.41 -26.07
CA PHE A 19 23.79 -6.36 -25.18
C PHE A 19 23.42 -5.73 -23.82
N LEU A 20 24.32 -4.93 -23.23
CA LEU A 20 24.04 -4.19 -22.00
C LEU A 20 22.93 -3.14 -22.18
N LEU A 21 22.91 -2.46 -23.32
CA LEU A 21 21.90 -1.44 -23.63
C LEU A 21 20.50 -2.05 -23.80
N VAL A 22 20.41 -3.23 -24.41
CA VAL A 22 19.15 -3.99 -24.54
C VAL A 22 18.69 -4.53 -23.18
N ALA A 23 19.61 -4.97 -22.31
CA ALA A 23 19.26 -5.44 -20.97
C ALA A 23 18.65 -4.33 -20.09
N CYS A 24 19.08 -3.08 -20.23
CA CYS A 24 18.51 -1.94 -19.50
C CYS A 24 17.05 -1.64 -19.88
N LEU A 25 16.61 -1.97 -21.10
CA LEU A 25 15.24 -1.72 -21.57
C LEU A 25 14.18 -2.61 -20.90
N TYR A 26 14.58 -3.68 -20.21
CA TYR A 26 13.67 -4.60 -19.53
C TYR A 26 13.55 -4.34 -18.02
N THR A 27 14.11 -3.23 -17.52
CA THR A 27 14.10 -2.91 -16.09
C THR A 27 12.91 -2.03 -15.69
N TYR A 28 11.69 -2.53 -15.84
CA TYR A 28 10.50 -1.92 -15.22
C TYR A 28 10.35 -2.47 -13.80
N ALA A 29 10.93 -1.79 -12.81
CA ALA A 29 10.89 -2.23 -11.41
C ALA A 29 9.90 -1.45 -10.53
N GLN A 30 9.36 -0.33 -11.02
CA GLN A 30 8.52 0.57 -10.21
C GLN A 30 7.10 0.58 -10.76
N SER A 31 6.18 -0.06 -10.03
CA SER A 31 4.74 0.08 -10.27
C SER A 31 4.26 1.39 -9.65
N VAL A 32 3.75 2.30 -10.48
CA VAL A 32 3.08 3.51 -9.98
C VAL A 32 1.75 3.09 -9.36
N LEU A 33 1.53 3.46 -8.10
CA LEU A 33 0.27 3.20 -7.43
C LEU A 33 -0.82 4.14 -8.01
N PRO A 34 -2.03 3.63 -8.26
CA PRO A 34 -3.16 4.49 -8.68
C PRO A 34 -3.42 5.57 -7.64
N GLU A 35 -3.95 6.73 -8.04
CA GLU A 35 -4.37 7.74 -7.07
C GLU A 35 -5.41 7.19 -6.08
N TYR A 36 -5.48 7.78 -4.89
CA TYR A 36 -6.52 7.44 -3.92
C TYR A 36 -7.90 7.71 -4.53
N GLY A 37 -8.84 6.76 -4.42
CA GLY A 37 -10.13 6.86 -5.10
C GLY A 37 -10.18 6.18 -6.47
N GLN A 38 -9.04 5.85 -7.08
CA GLN A 38 -8.98 5.27 -8.42
C GLN A 38 -8.55 3.80 -8.39
N LEU A 39 -9.27 2.97 -9.14
CA LEU A 39 -8.99 1.55 -9.29
C LEU A 39 -8.47 1.24 -10.69
N THR A 40 -7.52 0.31 -10.80
CA THR A 40 -7.12 -0.23 -12.10
C THR A 40 -8.06 -1.35 -12.53
N LYS A 41 -8.03 -1.66 -13.83
CA LYS A 41 -8.81 -2.75 -14.39
C LYS A 41 -8.41 -4.10 -13.78
N GLU A 42 -7.12 -4.31 -13.55
CA GLU A 42 -6.56 -5.54 -12.97
C GLU A 42 -7.07 -5.74 -11.54
N GLU A 43 -7.14 -4.68 -10.73
CA GLU A 43 -7.69 -4.74 -9.37
C GLU A 43 -9.19 -5.09 -9.38
N ILE A 44 -9.94 -4.50 -10.31
CA ILE A 44 -11.39 -4.75 -10.48
C ILE A 44 -11.64 -6.22 -10.85
N GLU A 45 -10.89 -6.72 -11.84
CA GLU A 45 -11.07 -8.06 -12.42
C GLU A 45 -10.43 -9.18 -11.59
N MET A 46 -9.65 -8.86 -10.55
CA MET A 46 -9.03 -9.84 -9.66
C MET A 46 -10.08 -10.73 -8.96
N LYS A 47 -10.02 -12.04 -9.18
CA LYS A 47 -10.95 -13.03 -8.58
C LYS A 47 -10.27 -14.03 -7.66
N GLU A 48 -8.97 -14.23 -7.80
CA GLU A 48 -8.16 -15.12 -6.99
C GLU A 48 -6.76 -14.52 -6.82
N CYS A 49 -6.03 -14.96 -5.81
CA CYS A 49 -4.62 -14.64 -5.66
C CYS A 49 -3.78 -15.66 -6.43
N SER A 50 -2.84 -15.20 -7.26
CA SER A 50 -2.07 -16.07 -8.17
C SER A 50 -1.14 -17.04 -7.46
N PHE A 51 -0.63 -16.68 -6.28
CA PHE A 51 0.28 -17.50 -5.48
C PHE A 51 -0.41 -18.26 -4.34
N ASP A 52 -1.66 -17.92 -4.01
CA ASP A 52 -2.46 -18.60 -2.99
C ASP A 52 -3.95 -18.62 -3.41
N ARG A 53 -4.36 -19.71 -4.05
CA ARG A 53 -5.74 -19.82 -4.57
C ARG A 53 -6.80 -19.90 -3.48
N GLU A 54 -6.42 -20.21 -2.24
CA GLU A 54 -7.35 -20.28 -1.10
C GLU A 54 -7.44 -18.94 -0.35
N ALA A 55 -6.67 -17.94 -0.76
CA ALA A 55 -6.68 -16.62 -0.15
C ALA A 55 -8.10 -16.03 -0.09
N GLU A 56 -8.49 -15.58 1.09
CA GLU A 56 -9.81 -15.00 1.35
C GLU A 56 -9.86 -13.51 0.96
N ALA A 57 -8.70 -12.85 0.99
CA ALA A 57 -8.48 -11.46 0.62
C ALA A 57 -7.02 -11.25 0.21
N VAL A 58 -6.75 -10.20 -0.56
CA VAL A 58 -5.41 -9.83 -1.04
C VAL A 58 -5.13 -8.39 -0.67
N ILE A 59 -4.02 -8.15 0.04
CA ILE A 59 -3.46 -6.80 0.15
C ILE A 59 -2.84 -6.48 -1.21
N ILE A 60 -3.47 -5.59 -1.97
CA ILE A 60 -2.97 -5.17 -3.28
C ILE A 60 -1.71 -4.33 -3.08
N PHE A 61 -1.75 -3.40 -2.11
CA PHE A 61 -0.59 -2.69 -1.63
C PHE A 61 -0.80 -2.22 -0.19
N ASP A 62 0.33 -2.00 0.48
CA ASP A 62 0.46 -1.35 1.79
C ASP A 62 1.64 -0.38 1.65
N ASP A 63 1.31 0.87 1.36
CA ASP A 63 2.25 1.91 1.00
C ASP A 63 2.39 2.91 2.15
N ALA A 64 3.62 3.38 2.38
CA ALA A 64 3.93 4.31 3.45
C ALA A 64 4.98 5.33 3.00
N GLU A 65 4.63 6.60 3.12
CA GLU A 65 5.55 7.73 2.94
C GLU A 65 5.80 8.37 4.30
N THR A 66 7.07 8.57 4.65
CA THR A 66 7.45 9.17 5.92
C THR A 66 8.27 10.42 5.68
N ASP A 67 7.91 11.48 6.40
CA ASP A 67 8.61 12.76 6.39
C ASP A 67 8.70 13.31 7.83
N TYR A 68 9.39 14.43 8.00
CA TYR A 68 9.45 15.17 9.25
C TYR A 68 8.80 16.54 9.08
N ASP A 69 8.02 16.95 10.06
CA ASP A 69 7.53 18.33 10.09
C ASP A 69 8.55 19.30 10.70
N ASP A 70 8.19 20.58 10.72
CA ASP A 70 9.01 21.66 11.29
C ASP A 70 9.33 21.46 12.79
N ASP A 71 8.53 20.64 13.49
CA ASP A 71 8.73 20.27 14.90
C ASP A 71 9.58 18.98 15.06
N TYR A 72 10.17 18.48 13.96
CA TYR A 72 10.92 17.22 13.88
C TYR A 72 10.11 15.99 14.26
N ARG A 73 8.79 16.06 14.26
CA ARG A 73 7.94 14.87 14.46
C ARG A 73 7.97 14.05 13.18
N MET A 74 8.08 12.74 13.33
CA MET A 74 8.02 11.83 12.20
C MET A 74 6.55 11.64 11.81
N ILE A 75 6.19 12.02 10.60
CA ILE A 75 4.85 11.88 10.03
C ILE A 75 4.88 10.79 8.97
N THR A 76 4.18 9.69 9.23
CA THR A 76 3.99 8.60 8.26
C THR A 76 2.58 8.63 7.70
N LYS A 77 2.44 8.92 6.40
CA LYS A 77 1.20 8.71 5.65
C LYS A 77 1.18 7.28 5.16
N ARG A 78 0.22 6.48 5.62
CA ARG A 78 0.07 5.08 5.22
C ARG A 78 -1.23 4.87 4.48
N ARG A 79 -1.21 4.06 3.43
CA ARG A 79 -2.34 3.75 2.56
C ARG A 79 -2.36 2.26 2.25
N ILE A 80 -3.48 1.61 2.56
CA ILE A 80 -3.66 0.18 2.41
C ILE A 80 -4.86 -0.06 1.49
N ARG A 81 -4.70 -0.95 0.52
CA ARG A 81 -5.78 -1.40 -0.35
C ARG A 81 -5.88 -2.91 -0.34
N ILE A 82 -7.09 -3.43 -0.13
CA ILE A 82 -7.36 -4.85 0.03
C ILE A 82 -8.51 -5.26 -0.88
N LYS A 83 -8.30 -6.30 -1.69
CA LYS A 83 -9.37 -6.99 -2.42
C LYS A 83 -9.97 -8.07 -1.54
N ILE A 84 -11.29 -8.07 -1.37
CA ILE A 84 -12.01 -9.16 -0.70
C ILE A 84 -12.39 -10.19 -1.75
N LEU A 85 -11.87 -11.42 -1.64
CA LEU A 85 -12.09 -12.45 -2.66
C LEU A 85 -13.34 -13.29 -2.39
N ASN A 86 -13.64 -13.56 -1.12
CA ASN A 86 -14.78 -14.38 -0.72
C ASN A 86 -15.43 -13.91 0.60
N GLU A 87 -16.51 -14.56 1.00
CA GLU A 87 -17.29 -14.24 2.22
C GLU A 87 -16.45 -14.27 3.51
N LYS A 88 -15.50 -15.20 3.62
CA LYS A 88 -14.62 -15.27 4.80
C LYS A 88 -13.69 -14.05 4.88
N GLY A 89 -13.28 -13.55 3.72
CA GLY A 89 -12.47 -12.35 3.58
C GLY A 89 -13.12 -11.09 4.15
N ILE A 90 -14.46 -11.06 4.28
CA ILE A 90 -15.19 -9.93 4.88
C ILE A 90 -14.71 -9.64 6.30
N ALA A 91 -14.17 -10.63 7.03
CA ALA A 91 -13.58 -10.39 8.35
C ALA A 91 -12.46 -9.33 8.32
N ARG A 92 -11.72 -9.20 7.19
CA ARG A 92 -10.67 -8.18 6.98
C ARG A 92 -11.21 -6.76 6.88
N ALA A 93 -12.53 -6.58 6.72
CA ALA A 93 -13.19 -5.28 6.72
C ALA A 93 -13.34 -4.67 8.13
N ASN A 94 -13.09 -5.43 9.20
CA ASN A 94 -12.98 -4.89 10.55
C ASN A 94 -11.52 -4.51 10.80
N VAL A 95 -11.20 -3.24 10.60
CA VAL A 95 -9.83 -2.74 10.66
C VAL A 95 -9.49 -2.35 12.09
N VAL A 96 -8.30 -2.76 12.52
CA VAL A 96 -7.68 -2.39 13.79
C VAL A 96 -6.28 -1.87 13.49
N ILE A 97 -6.02 -0.60 13.84
CA ILE A 97 -4.70 0.02 13.71
C ILE A 97 -4.13 0.19 15.11
N PRO A 98 -3.17 -0.65 15.52
CA PRO A 98 -2.48 -0.47 16.79
C PRO A 98 -1.44 0.65 16.70
N PHE A 99 -1.34 1.44 17.76
CA PHE A 99 -0.35 2.52 17.88
C PHE A 99 0.09 2.69 19.34
N TYR A 100 1.34 3.14 19.53
CA TYR A 100 1.92 3.31 20.87
C TYR A 100 1.53 4.68 21.45
N SER A 101 0.35 4.74 22.08
CA SER A 101 -0.23 5.95 22.66
C SER A 101 0.37 6.35 24.01
N GLY A 102 1.22 5.53 24.63
CA GLY A 102 1.85 5.83 25.92
C GLY A 102 2.63 7.15 25.87
N ASP A 103 2.43 8.01 26.87
CA ASP A 103 3.05 9.35 26.95
C ASP A 103 2.82 10.22 25.69
N ASP A 104 1.69 9.97 25.00
CA ASP A 104 1.33 10.43 23.64
C ASP A 104 2.46 10.32 22.62
N PHE A 105 3.29 9.28 22.73
CA PHE A 105 4.42 9.04 21.85
C PHE A 105 4.01 8.92 20.38
N GLU A 106 2.91 8.21 20.08
CA GLU A 106 2.33 8.10 18.74
C GLU A 106 0.87 8.55 18.76
N THR A 107 0.46 9.27 17.70
CA THR A 107 -0.93 9.65 17.44
C THR A 107 -1.33 9.24 16.04
N ILE A 108 -2.50 8.60 15.89
CA ILE A 108 -3.13 8.35 14.60
C ILE A 108 -4.19 9.40 14.32
N ARG A 109 -4.14 10.02 13.13
CA ARG A 109 -5.14 11.00 12.68
C ARG A 109 -5.46 10.84 11.20
N ASN A 110 -6.38 11.69 10.72
CA ASN A 110 -6.77 11.77 9.31
C ASN A 110 -7.19 10.42 8.69
N VAL A 111 -7.81 9.57 9.51
CA VAL A 111 -8.32 8.27 9.07
C VAL A 111 -9.44 8.51 8.04
N GLN A 112 -9.24 7.98 6.84
CA GLN A 112 -10.20 7.98 5.75
C GLN A 112 -10.25 6.58 5.17
N ALA A 113 -11.45 6.09 4.89
CA ALA A 113 -11.63 4.76 4.35
C ALA A 113 -12.83 4.72 3.41
N VAL A 114 -12.76 3.82 2.45
CA VAL A 114 -13.73 3.69 1.38
C VAL A 114 -13.88 2.25 0.92
N THR A 115 -15.12 1.84 0.65
CA THR A 115 -15.43 0.58 0.00
C THR A 115 -15.81 0.85 -1.45
N TYR A 116 -15.17 0.14 -2.38
CA TYR A 116 -15.55 0.08 -3.78
C TYR A 116 -16.36 -1.20 -4.02
N ALA A 117 -17.67 -1.04 -4.11
CA ALA A 117 -18.60 -2.12 -4.42
C ALA A 117 -18.67 -2.31 -5.94
N ILE A 118 -17.95 -3.33 -6.43
CA ILE A 118 -17.83 -3.66 -7.85
C ILE A 118 -19.03 -4.50 -8.30
N ASP A 119 -19.61 -4.14 -9.44
CA ASP A 119 -20.71 -4.87 -10.07
C ASP A 119 -20.23 -5.83 -11.17
N ALA A 120 -21.16 -6.60 -11.74
CA ALA A 120 -20.85 -7.59 -12.78
C ALA A 120 -20.33 -6.97 -14.09
N SER A 121 -20.52 -5.66 -14.31
CA SER A 121 -20.00 -4.95 -15.50
C SER A 121 -18.56 -4.47 -15.32
N GLY A 122 -18.02 -4.53 -14.09
CA GLY A 122 -16.73 -3.92 -13.74
C GLY A 122 -16.84 -2.44 -13.33
N SER A 123 -18.06 -1.88 -13.29
CA SER A 123 -18.30 -0.57 -12.69
C SER A 123 -18.35 -0.70 -11.18
N TYR A 124 -18.13 0.39 -10.44
CA TYR A 124 -18.17 0.36 -8.98
C TYR A 124 -18.87 1.57 -8.37
N LYS A 125 -19.48 1.34 -7.20
CA LYS A 125 -19.99 2.39 -6.31
C LYS A 125 -18.98 2.65 -5.20
N VAL A 126 -18.76 3.92 -4.91
CA VAL A 126 -17.87 4.40 -3.84
C VAL A 126 -18.71 4.65 -2.59
N ILE A 127 -18.34 4.03 -1.47
CA ILE A 127 -19.04 4.15 -0.19
C ILE A 127 -18.02 4.55 0.88
N ASP A 128 -18.03 5.83 1.21
CA ASP A 128 -17.13 6.38 2.22
C ASP A 128 -17.49 5.93 3.64
N LEU A 129 -16.48 5.67 4.45
CA LEU A 129 -16.63 5.48 5.88
C LEU A 129 -16.98 6.82 6.55
N GLU A 130 -18.08 6.83 7.30
CA GLU A 130 -18.44 7.98 8.11
C GLU A 130 -17.41 8.20 9.23
N ARG A 131 -16.92 9.44 9.40
CA ARG A 131 -15.92 9.77 10.43
C ARG A 131 -16.33 9.34 11.84
N LYS A 132 -17.61 9.44 12.20
CA LYS A 132 -18.13 9.02 13.51
C LYS A 132 -18.05 7.52 13.77
N SER A 133 -17.84 6.71 12.73
CA SER A 133 -17.69 5.26 12.82
C SER A 133 -16.25 4.84 13.13
N VAL A 134 -15.30 5.79 13.13
CA VAL A 134 -13.93 5.58 13.58
C VAL A 134 -13.85 5.92 15.06
N TYR A 135 -13.36 4.99 15.87
CA TYR A 135 -13.20 5.20 17.30
C TYR A 135 -11.85 4.70 17.81
N THR A 136 -11.39 5.32 18.89
CA THR A 136 -10.17 4.93 19.60
C THR A 136 -10.54 4.13 20.83
N GLU A 137 -9.94 2.95 20.96
CA GLU A 137 -10.06 2.09 22.13
C GLU A 137 -8.71 2.04 22.86
N LYS A 138 -8.71 2.38 24.15
CA LYS A 138 -7.52 2.22 24.99
C LYS A 138 -7.34 0.75 25.34
N ARG A 139 -6.23 0.13 24.93
CA ARG A 139 -5.94 -1.28 25.20
C ARG A 139 -5.20 -1.45 26.53
N ASP A 140 -4.16 -0.65 26.75
CA ASP A 140 -3.42 -0.62 28.02
C ASP A 140 -2.76 0.76 28.24
N LYS A 141 -1.74 0.82 29.10
CA LYS A 141 -0.99 2.06 29.40
C LYS A 141 -0.05 2.50 28.28
N TYR A 142 0.28 1.62 27.35
CA TYR A 142 1.23 1.82 26.25
C TYR A 142 0.54 1.89 24.89
N TYR A 143 -0.52 1.10 24.67
CA TYR A 143 -1.15 0.93 23.38
C TYR A 143 -2.62 1.35 23.38
N SER A 144 -3.02 1.95 22.26
CA SER A 144 -4.40 2.18 21.88
C SER A 144 -4.62 1.67 20.47
N PHE A 145 -5.88 1.42 20.14
CA PHE A 145 -6.31 0.91 18.83
C PHE A 145 -7.27 1.91 18.20
N ILE A 146 -7.01 2.31 16.95
CA ILE A 146 -8.07 2.85 16.10
C ILE A 146 -8.84 1.68 15.51
N LYS A 147 -10.17 1.72 15.61
CA LYS A 147 -11.05 0.67 15.08
C LYS A 147 -12.14 1.26 14.21
N PHE A 148 -12.46 0.56 13.13
CA PHE A 148 -13.60 0.84 12.28
C PHE A 148 -13.98 -0.39 11.45
N ALA A 149 -15.25 -0.46 11.06
CA ALA A 149 -15.74 -1.46 10.12
C ALA A 149 -16.05 -0.79 8.78
N MET A 150 -15.52 -1.34 7.69
CA MET A 150 -15.78 -0.82 6.35
C MET A 150 -17.27 -1.00 5.99
N PRO A 151 -17.92 0.02 5.39
CA PRO A 151 -19.34 -0.06 5.06
C PRO A 151 -19.59 -0.99 3.87
N ALA A 152 -20.71 -1.72 3.91
CA ALA A 152 -21.27 -2.46 2.76
C ALA A 152 -20.31 -3.43 2.04
N VAL A 153 -19.34 -4.01 2.75
CA VAL A 153 -18.38 -4.97 2.17
C VAL A 153 -19.06 -6.30 1.84
N LYS A 154 -18.74 -6.82 0.65
CA LYS A 154 -19.11 -8.14 0.15
C LYS A 154 -17.93 -8.77 -0.57
N ALA A 155 -18.00 -10.06 -0.88
CA ALA A 155 -17.06 -10.70 -1.80
C ALA A 155 -16.96 -9.91 -3.12
N GLY A 156 -15.74 -9.76 -3.63
CA GLY A 156 -15.41 -9.00 -4.84
C GLY A 156 -15.16 -7.50 -4.59
N CYS A 157 -15.53 -6.95 -3.43
CA CYS A 157 -15.27 -5.54 -3.12
C CYS A 157 -13.77 -5.27 -2.95
N ILE A 158 -13.38 -4.01 -3.18
CA ILE A 158 -12.09 -3.48 -2.75
C ILE A 158 -12.35 -2.54 -1.59
N ILE A 159 -11.57 -2.67 -0.52
CA ILE A 159 -11.55 -1.70 0.57
C ILE A 159 -10.21 -0.98 0.54
N GLU A 160 -10.25 0.30 0.88
CA GLU A 160 -9.05 1.11 0.94
C GLU A 160 -9.14 2.08 2.10
N TYR A 161 -8.06 2.21 2.86
CA TYR A 161 -7.99 3.15 3.95
C TYR A 161 -6.61 3.80 4.02
N ARG A 162 -6.58 5.02 4.54
CA ARG A 162 -5.36 5.77 4.78
C ARG A 162 -5.45 6.51 6.10
N TYR A 163 -4.29 6.77 6.67
CA TYR A 163 -4.16 7.52 7.92
C TYR A 163 -2.77 8.14 8.02
N GLU A 164 -2.62 9.08 8.94
CA GLU A 164 -1.34 9.62 9.36
C GLU A 164 -0.98 9.09 10.74
N SER A 165 0.20 8.51 10.87
CA SER A 165 0.86 8.30 12.17
C SER A 165 1.83 9.45 12.42
N ILE A 166 1.81 9.98 13.64
CA ILE A 166 2.70 11.05 14.09
C ILE A 166 3.40 10.57 15.33
N ILE A 167 4.72 10.44 15.23
CA ILE A 167 5.57 10.03 16.35
C ILE A 167 6.30 11.27 16.88
N LYS A 168 6.17 11.49 18.19
CA LYS A 168 6.89 12.54 18.92
C LYS A 168 8.40 12.33 18.78
N TYR A 169 9.13 13.41 18.51
CA TYR A 169 10.58 13.41 18.57
C TYR A 169 11.07 13.22 20.01
N TYR A 170 11.92 12.24 20.26
CA TYR A 170 12.61 12.10 21.54
C TYR A 170 14.01 12.71 21.44
N ARG A 171 14.20 13.88 22.06
CA ARG A 171 15.54 14.45 22.22
C ARG A 171 16.25 13.70 23.34
N SER A 172 17.18 12.81 23.01
CA SER A 172 18.13 12.31 24.02
C SER A 172 19.14 13.41 24.31
N TYR A 173 19.11 13.96 25.52
CA TYR A 173 20.23 14.76 26.02
C TYR A 173 21.40 13.80 26.26
N PHE A 174 22.40 13.85 25.37
CA PHE A 174 23.75 13.36 25.66
C PHE A 174 24.59 14.53 26.15
#